data_AF-A0A822Y4W7-F1
#
_entry.id   AF-A0A822Y4W7-F1
#
_cell.length_a   1.000
_cell.length_b   1.000
_cell.length_c   1.000
_cell.angle_alpha   90.00
_cell.angle_beta   90.00
_cell.angle_gamma   90.00
#
_symmetry.space_group_name_H-M   'P 1'
#
loop_
_entity.id
_entity.type
_entity.pdbx_description
1 polymer ?
#
loop_
_entity_poly.entity_id
_entity_poly.type
_entity_poly.pdbx_seq_one_letter_code
_entity_poly.pdbx_strand_id
1 'polypeptide(L)'
;MCDLRTTSFDYFSLVCKHSFSAQRKKIEVKMAMMMMMKVVVVVVAVMQVAASDTNRAFQPCSDTKIQRSDGFTFGIAFAPRNSFLYNNSQNLSPCDRRLSLSSSGSSLALFRPKVDEISLLTINTTSNFFPDSSGYMVAFAGRKYAARSPPAFVANSTYIVTSFTLVLEFQKGRLQNFYWKRDGCASCSGNSKFVCLNKQDCAIRTSSCKSRRGSVDCSLGIQLAFSAVKNKNNVWIIPPMQWAVSLKTNVA
;
A
#
# COMPACT_ATOMS: atom_id res chain seq x y z
N MET A 1 41.88 46.50 -15.90
CA MET A 1 43.08 47.19 -16.38
C MET A 1 43.62 48.03 -15.22
N CYS A 2 44.84 47.78 -14.75
CA CYS A 2 45.48 48.62 -13.72
C CYS A 2 46.13 49.80 -14.44
N ASP A 3 45.62 51.01 -14.20
CA ASP A 3 46.10 52.24 -14.82
C ASP A 3 47.38 52.74 -14.14
N LEU A 4 48.33 53.23 -14.93
CA LEU A 4 49.72 53.53 -14.53
C LEU A 4 49.96 55.04 -14.60
N ARG A 5 49.69 55.77 -13.51
CA ARG A 5 50.29 57.10 -13.28
C ARG A 5 50.07 57.58 -11.85
N THR A 6 51.03 57.32 -10.95
CA THR A 6 51.63 58.27 -9.99
C THR A 6 52.48 57.52 -8.94
N THR A 7 53.44 58.25 -8.40
CA THR A 7 54.71 57.83 -7.78
C THR A 7 54.58 57.23 -6.38
N SER A 8 54.71 55.91 -6.25
CA SER A 8 55.37 55.20 -5.14
C SER A 8 55.45 53.70 -5.46
N PHE A 9 56.64 53.20 -5.82
CA PHE A 9 56.84 51.86 -6.41
C PHE A 9 56.63 50.70 -5.42
N ASP A 10 56.85 50.93 -4.12
CA ASP A 10 56.81 49.86 -3.11
C ASP A 10 55.40 49.53 -2.59
N TYR A 11 54.52 50.53 -2.51
CA TYR A 11 53.15 50.32 -2.02
C TYR A 11 52.27 49.58 -3.05
N PHE A 12 52.48 49.83 -4.35
CA PHE A 12 51.68 49.24 -5.43
C PHE A 12 51.97 47.73 -5.61
N SER A 13 53.23 47.32 -5.42
CA SER A 13 53.65 45.91 -5.49
C SER A 13 53.03 45.07 -4.36
N LEU A 14 52.93 45.64 -3.15
CA LEU A 14 52.35 44.95 -1.99
C LEU A 14 50.82 44.80 -2.12
N VAL A 15 50.11 45.86 -2.51
CA VAL A 15 48.64 45.83 -2.68
C VAL A 15 48.21 44.85 -3.79
N CYS A 16 48.97 44.79 -4.89
CA CYS A 16 48.69 43.85 -5.98
C CYS A 16 48.94 42.39 -5.55
N LYS A 17 50.04 42.10 -4.83
CA LYS A 17 50.33 40.75 -4.27
C LYS A 17 49.27 40.28 -3.27
N HIS A 18 48.78 41.16 -2.39
CA HIS A 18 47.71 40.82 -1.43
C HIS A 18 46.36 40.55 -2.12
N SER A 19 46.02 41.34 -3.14
CA SER A 19 44.77 41.15 -3.92
C SER A 19 44.78 39.83 -4.71
N PHE A 20 45.91 39.47 -5.34
CA PHE A 20 46.06 38.18 -6.03
C PHE A 20 46.04 36.96 -5.08
N SER A 21 46.60 37.08 -3.87
CA SER A 21 46.55 36.03 -2.83
C SER A 21 45.11 35.79 -2.34
N ALA A 22 44.34 36.86 -2.11
CA ALA A 22 42.94 36.76 -1.70
C ALA A 22 42.02 36.19 -2.81
N GLN A 23 42.27 36.55 -4.07
CA GLN A 23 41.53 36.00 -5.22
C GLN A 23 41.88 34.52 -5.46
N ARG A 24 43.15 34.11 -5.31
CA ARG A 24 43.54 32.68 -5.35
C ARG A 24 42.86 31.86 -4.26
N LYS A 25 42.84 32.34 -3.01
CA LYS A 25 42.13 31.66 -1.91
C LYS A 25 40.62 31.55 -2.17
N LYS A 26 39.98 32.60 -2.74
CA LYS A 26 38.56 32.55 -3.12
C LYS A 26 38.29 31.55 -4.25
N ILE A 27 39.19 31.44 -5.22
CA ILE A 27 39.08 30.47 -6.32
C ILE A 27 39.29 29.04 -5.79
N GLU A 28 40.28 28.81 -4.92
CA GLU A 28 40.49 27.50 -4.29
C GLU A 28 39.33 27.09 -3.40
N VAL A 29 38.76 28.01 -2.60
CA VAL A 29 37.58 27.73 -1.78
C VAL A 29 36.35 27.46 -2.64
N LYS A 30 36.13 28.20 -3.75
CA LYS A 30 35.03 27.93 -4.69
C LYS A 30 35.19 26.59 -5.40
N MET A 31 36.40 26.25 -5.84
CA MET A 31 36.73 24.96 -6.44
C MET A 31 36.50 23.82 -5.44
N ALA A 32 36.99 23.97 -4.20
CA ALA A 32 36.77 23.00 -3.13
C ALA A 32 35.28 22.84 -2.81
N MET A 33 34.52 23.93 -2.75
CA MET A 33 33.07 23.89 -2.51
C MET A 33 32.30 23.23 -3.66
N MET A 34 32.65 23.51 -4.92
CA MET A 34 32.07 22.82 -6.08
C MET A 34 32.45 21.33 -6.09
N MET A 35 33.68 20.99 -5.71
CA MET A 35 34.12 19.60 -5.63
C MET A 35 33.37 18.85 -4.53
N MET A 36 33.23 19.44 -3.34
CA MET A 36 32.43 18.90 -2.25
C MET A 36 30.96 18.74 -2.65
N MET A 37 30.38 19.71 -3.37
CA MET A 37 29.00 19.61 -3.85
C MET A 37 28.83 18.48 -4.88
N LYS A 38 29.80 18.27 -5.77
CA LYS A 38 29.82 17.11 -6.69
C LYS A 38 29.97 15.79 -5.94
N VAL A 39 30.83 15.73 -4.93
CA VAL A 39 30.98 14.54 -4.06
C VAL A 39 29.68 14.22 -3.34
N VAL A 40 28.98 15.23 -2.79
CA VAL A 40 27.67 15.04 -2.17
C VAL A 40 26.64 14.50 -3.17
N VAL A 41 26.60 15.03 -4.39
CA VAL A 41 25.69 14.52 -5.44
C VAL A 41 26.01 13.06 -5.80
N VAL A 42 27.29 12.70 -5.91
CA VAL A 42 27.70 11.30 -6.16
C VAL A 42 27.34 10.40 -4.98
N VAL A 43 27.58 10.82 -3.74
CA VAL A 43 27.21 10.04 -2.54
C VAL A 43 25.69 9.84 -2.46
N VAL A 44 24.89 10.87 -2.78
CA VAL A 44 23.42 10.76 -2.85
C VAL A 44 22.97 9.84 -3.99
N ALA A 45 23.65 9.86 -5.14
CA ALA A 45 23.36 8.97 -6.26
C ALA A 45 23.73 7.49 -5.97
N VAL A 46 24.80 7.24 -5.21
CA VAL A 46 25.22 5.89 -4.78
C VAL A 46 24.36 5.37 -3.63
N MET A 47 23.72 6.26 -2.86
CA MET A 47 22.77 5.93 -1.78
C MET A 47 21.36 5.54 -2.29
N GLN A 48 21.19 5.21 -3.57
CA GLN A 48 20.00 4.47 -4.02
C GLN A 48 20.03 3.05 -3.44
N VAL A 49 19.70 2.92 -2.15
CA VAL A 49 19.25 1.65 -1.57
C VAL A 49 17.94 1.36 -2.26
N ALA A 50 18.00 0.67 -3.40
CA ALA A 50 16.86 -0.05 -3.92
C ALA A 50 16.41 -0.95 -2.78
N ALA A 51 15.27 -0.62 -2.17
CA ALA A 51 14.67 -1.46 -1.15
C ALA A 51 14.23 -2.75 -1.87
N SER A 52 15.16 -3.70 -1.91
CA SER A 52 15.03 -4.95 -2.66
C SER A 52 14.14 -5.87 -1.86
N ASP A 53 13.17 -6.52 -2.53
CA ASP A 53 12.35 -7.55 -1.91
C ASP A 53 13.24 -8.71 -1.50
N THR A 54 13.46 -8.88 -0.20
CA THR A 54 14.29 -9.96 0.35
C THR A 54 13.47 -11.18 0.75
N ASN A 55 12.15 -11.05 0.80
CA ASN A 55 11.26 -12.12 1.23
C ASN A 55 11.02 -13.10 0.09
N ARG A 56 11.32 -14.39 0.28
CA ARG A 56 11.11 -15.43 -0.75
C ARG A 56 9.84 -16.25 -0.53
N ALA A 57 8.97 -15.87 0.41
CA ALA A 57 7.74 -16.60 0.69
C ALA A 57 6.62 -16.18 -0.28
N PHE A 58 6.36 -16.98 -1.30
CA PHE A 58 5.33 -16.73 -2.34
C PHE A 58 4.00 -17.44 -2.08
N GLN A 59 3.90 -18.27 -1.04
CA GLN A 59 2.67 -18.97 -0.69
C GLN A 59 1.99 -18.25 0.47
N PRO A 60 0.67 -18.02 0.41
CA PRO A 60 -0.05 -17.31 1.47
C PRO A 60 0.01 -18.05 2.80
N CYS A 61 0.10 -19.37 2.79
CA CYS A 61 0.17 -20.20 4.00
C CYS A 61 1.60 -20.43 4.52
N SER A 62 2.60 -19.75 3.95
CA SER A 62 3.97 -19.80 4.46
C SER A 62 4.15 -18.76 5.56
N ASP A 63 4.72 -19.15 6.69
CA ASP A 63 5.08 -18.20 7.74
C ASP A 63 6.33 -17.42 7.32
N THR A 64 6.25 -16.09 7.35
CA THR A 64 7.37 -15.21 6.98
C THR A 64 7.52 -14.02 7.94
N LYS A 65 8.72 -13.45 7.96
CA LYS A 65 8.98 -12.13 8.52
C LYS A 65 9.27 -11.17 7.37
N ILE A 66 8.71 -9.98 7.46
CA ILE A 66 8.92 -8.93 6.47
C ILE A 66 9.53 -7.70 7.11
N GLN A 67 10.24 -6.94 6.30
CA GLN A 67 10.65 -5.56 6.58
C GLN A 67 9.96 -4.61 5.59
N ARG A 68 10.16 -3.31 5.80
CA ARG A 68 9.67 -2.29 4.88
C ARG A 68 10.16 -2.58 3.46
N SER A 69 9.27 -2.42 2.48
CA SER A 69 9.51 -2.68 1.05
C SER A 69 9.71 -4.14 0.63
N ASP A 70 9.66 -5.11 1.55
CA ASP A 70 9.54 -6.52 1.15
C ASP A 70 8.16 -6.79 0.54
N GLY A 71 8.12 -7.74 -0.39
CA GLY A 71 6.87 -8.31 -0.89
C GLY A 71 6.23 -9.20 0.17
N PHE A 72 4.95 -9.02 0.43
CA PHE A 72 4.22 -9.84 1.40
C PHE A 72 3.08 -10.59 0.71
N THR A 73 3.17 -11.93 0.65
CA THR A 73 2.11 -12.73 0.05
C THR A 73 1.00 -13.05 1.04
N PHE A 74 -0.24 -12.75 0.65
CA PHE A 74 -1.45 -13.17 1.36
C PHE A 74 -2.55 -13.58 0.37
N GLY A 75 -3.54 -14.30 0.89
CA GLY A 75 -4.69 -14.74 0.11
C GLY A 75 -5.99 -14.10 0.56
N ILE A 76 -6.95 -14.02 -0.35
CA ILE A 76 -8.35 -13.72 -0.05
C ILE A 76 -9.18 -14.90 -0.55
N ALA A 77 -9.80 -15.62 0.38
CA ALA A 77 -10.71 -16.71 0.08
C ALA A 77 -12.14 -16.20 0.04
N PHE A 78 -12.89 -16.59 -0.98
CA PHE A 78 -14.30 -16.31 -1.16
C PHE A 78 -15.09 -17.60 -0.96
N ALA A 79 -16.03 -17.60 -0.01
CA ALA A 79 -16.89 -18.74 0.27
C ALA A 79 -18.10 -18.27 1.10
N PRO A 80 -19.17 -19.09 1.20
CA PRO A 80 -20.25 -18.84 2.14
C PRO A 80 -19.74 -18.63 3.56
N ARG A 81 -20.40 -17.78 4.35
CA ARG A 81 -19.96 -17.43 5.71
C ARG A 81 -19.62 -18.63 6.58
N ASN A 82 -20.45 -19.68 6.48
CA ASN A 82 -20.31 -20.88 7.31
C ASN A 82 -19.16 -21.80 6.85
N SER A 83 -18.65 -21.63 5.64
CA SER A 83 -17.50 -22.41 5.14
C SER A 83 -16.18 -22.06 5.83
N PHE A 84 -16.13 -20.92 6.55
CA PHE A 84 -14.98 -20.53 7.37
C PHE A 84 -15.10 -21.00 8.83
N LEU A 85 -16.24 -21.60 9.19
CA LEU A 85 -16.52 -22.10 10.54
C LEU A 85 -16.25 -23.60 10.62
N TYR A 86 -15.48 -24.00 11.62
CA TYR A 86 -15.36 -25.38 12.05
C TYR A 86 -16.33 -25.65 13.20
N ASN A 87 -17.11 -26.72 13.06
CA ASN A 87 -18.13 -27.13 14.02
C ASN A 87 -19.09 -25.98 14.42
N ASN A 88 -19.45 -25.14 13.44
CA ASN A 88 -20.35 -23.98 13.56
C ASN A 88 -19.96 -22.91 14.61
N SER A 89 -18.78 -23.01 15.23
CA SER A 89 -18.42 -22.18 16.39
C SER A 89 -17.05 -21.54 16.27
N GLN A 90 -16.09 -22.22 15.62
CA GLN A 90 -14.71 -21.78 15.56
C GLN A 90 -14.35 -21.29 14.15
N ASN A 91 -14.03 -20.01 14.02
CA ASN A 91 -13.52 -19.49 12.75
C ASN A 91 -12.04 -19.88 12.56
N LEU A 92 -11.75 -20.67 11.54
CA LEU A 92 -10.38 -21.10 11.21
C LEU A 92 -9.78 -20.29 10.07
N SER A 93 -8.45 -20.31 9.96
CA SER A 93 -7.75 -19.75 8.80
C SER A 93 -8.01 -20.63 7.57
N PRO A 94 -8.17 -20.07 6.36
CA PRO A 94 -8.19 -20.82 5.11
C PRO A 94 -6.96 -21.72 4.85
N CYS A 95 -5.87 -21.55 5.59
CA CYS A 95 -4.72 -22.46 5.57
C CYS A 95 -4.91 -23.74 6.42
N ASP A 96 -5.99 -23.84 7.20
CA ASP A 96 -6.32 -25.00 8.02
C ASP A 96 -7.06 -26.04 7.17
N ARG A 97 -6.51 -27.26 7.11
CA ARG A 97 -7.02 -28.36 6.29
C ARG A 97 -8.36 -28.91 6.76
N ARG A 98 -8.77 -28.59 7.99
CA ARG A 98 -10.09 -28.96 8.52
C ARG A 98 -11.21 -28.17 7.87
N LEU A 99 -10.90 -27.05 7.20
CA LEU A 99 -11.85 -26.36 6.35
C LEU A 99 -11.86 -27.01 4.97
N SER A 100 -13.01 -27.55 4.57
CA SER A 100 -13.21 -28.14 3.24
C SER A 100 -13.54 -27.06 2.19
N LEU A 101 -12.71 -26.02 2.09
CA LEU A 101 -12.96 -24.87 1.19
C LEU A 101 -12.98 -25.31 -0.29
N SER A 102 -12.04 -26.17 -0.69
CA SER A 102 -11.93 -26.66 -2.07
C SER A 102 -13.17 -27.40 -2.57
N SER A 103 -13.89 -28.10 -1.68
CA SER A 103 -15.14 -28.79 -2.02
C SER A 103 -16.39 -27.93 -1.84
N SER A 104 -16.25 -26.71 -1.29
CA SER A 104 -17.35 -25.78 -1.00
C SER A 104 -17.59 -24.75 -2.12
N GLY A 105 -16.99 -24.94 -3.30
CA GLY A 105 -17.03 -23.96 -4.38
C GLY A 105 -16.30 -22.66 -4.05
N SER A 106 -15.30 -22.70 -3.15
CA SER A 106 -14.54 -21.51 -2.77
C SER A 106 -13.66 -21.02 -3.91
N SER A 107 -13.55 -19.71 -4.07
CA SER A 107 -12.57 -19.07 -4.96
C SER A 107 -11.43 -18.44 -4.16
N LEU A 108 -10.26 -18.33 -4.75
CA LEU A 108 -9.06 -17.78 -4.11
C LEU A 108 -8.41 -16.73 -5.00
N ALA A 109 -8.11 -15.56 -4.41
CA ALA A 109 -7.24 -14.56 -5.01
C ALA A 109 -5.95 -14.46 -4.18
N LEU A 110 -4.80 -14.35 -4.87
CA LEU A 110 -3.49 -14.23 -4.23
C LEU A 110 -2.87 -12.89 -4.59
N PHE A 111 -2.33 -12.22 -3.58
CA PHE A 111 -1.70 -10.91 -3.74
C PHE A 111 -0.32 -10.91 -3.10
N ARG A 112 0.56 -10.08 -3.66
CA ARG A 112 1.91 -9.87 -3.15
C ARG A 112 2.33 -8.41 -3.29
N PRO A 113 1.68 -7.47 -2.58
CA PRO A 113 2.11 -6.09 -2.52
C PRO A 113 3.43 -5.94 -1.77
N LYS A 114 4.13 -4.83 -1.97
CA LYS A 114 5.23 -4.43 -1.11
C LYS A 114 4.72 -3.71 0.13
N VAL A 115 5.36 -3.97 1.26
CA VAL A 115 5.00 -3.35 2.55
C VAL A 115 5.33 -1.86 2.54
N ASP A 116 4.40 -1.05 3.06
CA ASP A 116 4.42 0.42 3.08
C ASP A 116 4.36 1.09 1.69
N GLU A 117 3.87 0.36 0.68
CA GLU A 117 3.51 0.92 -0.63
C GLU A 117 1.99 1.03 -0.77
N ILE A 118 1.49 2.16 -1.28
CA ILE A 118 0.06 2.35 -1.54
C ILE A 118 -0.34 1.36 -2.63
N SER A 119 -1.16 0.37 -2.27
CA SER A 119 -1.61 -0.68 -3.18
C SER A 119 -3.13 -0.70 -3.25
N LEU A 120 -3.67 -0.63 -4.46
CA LEU A 120 -5.06 -0.91 -4.76
C LEU A 120 -5.12 -2.24 -5.52
N LEU A 121 -5.73 -3.24 -4.89
CA LEU A 121 -5.90 -4.56 -5.49
C LEU A 121 -7.26 -4.61 -6.18
N THR A 122 -7.28 -5.12 -7.41
CA THR A 122 -8.52 -5.25 -8.18
C THR A 122 -8.80 -6.70 -8.49
N ILE A 123 -10.01 -7.16 -8.17
CA ILE A 123 -10.53 -8.47 -8.57
C ILE A 123 -11.62 -8.23 -9.59
N ASN A 124 -11.37 -8.67 -10.81
CA ASN A 124 -12.30 -8.51 -11.91
C ASN A 124 -13.48 -9.48 -11.76
N THR A 125 -14.71 -8.95 -11.72
CA THR A 125 -15.95 -9.75 -11.63
C THR A 125 -16.63 -9.97 -12.97
N THR A 126 -16.01 -9.54 -14.08
CA THR A 126 -16.55 -9.72 -15.45
C THR A 126 -16.13 -11.03 -16.10
N SER A 127 -15.07 -11.68 -15.61
CA SER A 127 -14.54 -12.93 -16.13
C SER A 127 -14.71 -14.07 -15.12
N ASN A 128 -15.74 -14.91 -15.29
CA ASN A 128 -15.95 -16.20 -14.60
C ASN A 128 -15.90 -16.21 -13.06
N PHE A 129 -15.90 -15.04 -12.40
CA PHE A 129 -15.96 -14.92 -10.94
C PHE A 129 -17.22 -14.15 -10.54
N PHE A 130 -18.12 -14.84 -9.83
CA PHE A 130 -19.42 -14.34 -9.41
C PHE A 130 -19.46 -14.30 -7.88
N PRO A 131 -19.11 -13.16 -7.25
CA PRO A 131 -18.98 -13.08 -5.80
C PRO A 131 -20.30 -13.29 -5.05
N ASP A 132 -21.45 -13.16 -5.73
CA ASP A 132 -22.78 -13.42 -5.17
C ASP A 132 -23.06 -14.89 -4.86
N SER A 133 -22.31 -15.83 -5.47
CA SER A 133 -22.37 -17.25 -5.13
C SER A 133 -21.62 -17.60 -3.84
N SER A 134 -20.53 -16.87 -3.56
CA SER A 134 -19.70 -17.06 -2.36
C SER A 134 -20.18 -16.19 -1.20
N GLY A 135 -20.57 -14.95 -1.48
CA GLY A 135 -21.16 -13.97 -0.58
C GLY A 135 -20.27 -13.36 0.49
N TYR A 136 -19.26 -14.08 0.99
CA TYR A 136 -18.30 -13.57 1.97
C TYR A 136 -16.86 -13.78 1.52
N MET A 137 -15.96 -12.97 2.08
CA MET A 137 -14.51 -13.13 1.91
C MET A 137 -13.74 -13.04 3.23
N VAL A 138 -12.61 -13.73 3.27
CA VAL A 138 -11.65 -13.72 4.38
C VAL A 138 -10.23 -13.55 3.80
N ALA A 139 -9.52 -12.55 4.29
CA ALA A 139 -8.10 -12.37 4.04
C ALA A 139 -7.29 -13.23 5.03
N PHE A 140 -6.20 -13.84 4.58
CA PHE A 140 -5.41 -14.76 5.39
C PHE A 140 -3.95 -14.85 4.95
N ALA A 141 -3.08 -15.14 5.91
CA ALA A 141 -1.68 -15.46 5.67
C ALA A 141 -1.08 -16.24 6.84
N GLY A 142 -0.01 -17.00 6.57
CA GLY A 142 0.68 -17.84 7.53
C GLY A 142 -0.04 -19.14 7.86
N ARG A 143 0.64 -20.02 8.60
CA ARG A 143 0.09 -21.31 9.02
C ARG A 143 0.31 -21.56 10.51
N LYS A 144 1.55 -21.49 11.00
CA LYS A 144 1.84 -21.58 12.44
C LYS A 144 1.46 -20.27 13.15
N TYR A 145 1.73 -19.14 12.51
CA TYR A 145 1.34 -17.81 12.97
C TYR A 145 0.28 -17.24 12.03
N ALA A 146 -0.79 -18.03 11.83
CA ALA A 146 -1.83 -17.67 10.89
C ALA A 146 -2.61 -16.45 11.38
N ALA A 147 -2.62 -15.40 10.57
CA ALA A 147 -3.50 -14.26 10.75
C ALA A 147 -4.64 -14.36 9.73
N ARG A 148 -5.85 -13.97 10.15
CA ARG A 148 -7.03 -13.91 9.29
C ARG A 148 -7.92 -12.74 9.64
N SER A 149 -8.68 -12.24 8.68
CA SER A 149 -9.72 -11.26 8.94
C SER A 149 -11.02 -11.91 9.42
N PRO A 150 -11.92 -11.14 10.04
CA PRO A 150 -13.32 -11.54 10.13
C PRO A 150 -13.94 -11.65 8.73
N PRO A 151 -14.94 -12.53 8.52
CA PRO A 151 -15.67 -12.58 7.25
C PRO A 151 -16.31 -11.23 6.92
N ALA A 152 -15.99 -10.69 5.76
CA ALA A 152 -16.64 -9.49 5.20
C ALA A 152 -17.69 -9.90 4.19
N PHE A 153 -18.86 -9.26 4.23
CA PHE A 153 -19.88 -9.41 3.20
C PHE A 153 -19.36 -8.79 1.89
N VAL A 154 -19.47 -9.55 0.80
CA VAL A 154 -19.09 -9.09 -0.53
C VAL A 154 -20.31 -8.91 -1.40
N ALA A 155 -21.14 -9.94 -1.51
CA ALA A 155 -22.30 -9.89 -2.39
C ALA A 155 -23.40 -10.88 -2.02
N ASN A 156 -24.58 -10.67 -2.57
CA ASN A 156 -25.64 -11.65 -2.69
C ASN A 156 -26.40 -11.39 -3.99
N SER A 157 -27.53 -12.07 -4.18
CA SER A 157 -28.37 -11.92 -5.37
C SER A 157 -28.87 -10.48 -5.60
N THR A 158 -28.87 -9.64 -4.57
CA THR A 158 -29.47 -8.30 -4.58
C THR A 158 -28.44 -7.18 -4.53
N TYR A 159 -27.38 -7.34 -3.74
CA TYR A 159 -26.39 -6.31 -3.46
C TYR A 159 -24.96 -6.81 -3.58
N ILE A 160 -24.04 -5.91 -3.92
CA ILE A 160 -22.60 -6.12 -3.94
C ILE A 160 -21.86 -4.91 -3.38
N VAL A 161 -20.89 -5.15 -2.51
CA VAL A 161 -19.93 -4.15 -2.02
C VAL A 161 -18.66 -4.28 -2.86
N THR A 162 -18.23 -3.18 -3.47
CA THR A 162 -17.12 -3.19 -4.45
C THR A 162 -15.87 -2.48 -3.95
N SER A 163 -15.93 -1.80 -2.80
CA SER A 163 -14.80 -1.07 -2.23
C SER A 163 -14.55 -1.52 -0.81
N PHE A 164 -13.32 -1.95 -0.54
CA PHE A 164 -12.88 -2.39 0.77
C PHE A 164 -11.55 -1.76 1.12
N THR A 165 -11.32 -1.58 2.42
CA THR A 165 -10.00 -1.26 2.95
C THR A 165 -9.56 -2.40 3.85
N LEU A 166 -8.47 -3.07 3.49
CA LEU A 166 -7.84 -4.12 4.28
C LEU A 166 -6.64 -3.53 5.02
N VAL A 167 -6.64 -3.66 6.34
CA VAL A 167 -5.52 -3.23 7.16
C VAL A 167 -4.74 -4.44 7.67
N LEU A 168 -3.43 -4.37 7.48
CA LEU A 168 -2.47 -5.39 7.88
C LEU A 168 -1.68 -4.87 9.08
N GLU A 169 -1.78 -5.56 10.22
CA GLU A 169 -1.07 -5.20 11.44
C GLU A 169 0.17 -6.07 11.61
N PHE A 170 1.36 -5.47 11.60
CA PHE A 170 2.63 -6.14 11.81
C PHE A 170 3.23 -5.78 13.17
N GLN A 171 3.72 -6.80 13.87
CA GLN A 171 4.53 -6.63 15.07
C GLN A 171 5.87 -7.34 14.89
N LYS A 172 6.96 -6.57 15.04
CA LYS A 172 8.34 -7.07 14.85
C LYS A 172 8.53 -7.83 13.53
N GLY A 173 7.93 -7.31 12.45
CA GLY A 173 7.99 -7.89 11.10
C GLY A 173 7.10 -9.11 10.88
N ARG A 174 6.27 -9.51 11.86
CA ARG A 174 5.31 -10.61 11.70
C ARG A 174 3.89 -10.07 11.64
N LEU A 175 3.12 -10.53 10.68
CA LEU A 175 1.70 -10.22 10.62
C LEU A 175 1.00 -10.79 11.86
N GLN A 176 0.22 -9.95 12.54
CA GLN A 176 -0.59 -10.32 13.70
C GLN A 176 -2.06 -10.41 13.31
N ASN A 177 -2.57 -9.39 12.62
CA ASN A 177 -3.99 -9.27 12.32
C ASN A 177 -4.24 -8.79 10.88
N PHE A 178 -5.36 -9.22 10.35
CA PHE A 178 -6.05 -8.56 9.25
C PHE A 178 -7.37 -8.00 9.74
N TYR A 179 -7.72 -6.78 9.37
CA TYR A 179 -9.05 -6.27 9.61
C TYR A 179 -9.58 -5.46 8.45
N TRP A 180 -10.89 -5.58 8.23
CA TRP A 180 -11.60 -4.78 7.24
C TRP A 180 -12.03 -3.47 7.90
N LYS A 181 -11.60 -2.34 7.35
CA LYS A 181 -12.14 -1.04 7.73
C LYS A 181 -13.49 -0.87 7.04
N ARG A 182 -14.48 -0.43 7.82
CA ARG A 182 -15.81 -0.07 7.33
C ARG A 182 -15.85 1.44 7.16
N ASP A 183 -16.01 1.92 5.94
CA ASP A 183 -16.06 3.35 5.63
C ASP A 183 -17.46 3.96 5.88
N GLY A 184 -18.45 3.12 6.22
CA GLY A 184 -19.79 3.56 6.53
C GLY A 184 -20.58 3.98 5.28
N CYS A 185 -21.75 4.55 5.53
CA CYS A 185 -22.67 4.93 4.44
C CYS A 185 -22.42 6.32 3.86
N ALA A 186 -21.49 7.10 4.43
CA ALA A 186 -21.09 8.39 3.86
C ALA A 186 -20.62 8.23 2.41
N SER A 187 -19.92 7.13 2.11
CA SER A 187 -19.44 6.78 0.77
C SER A 187 -20.54 6.52 -0.27
N CYS A 188 -21.81 6.33 0.14
CA CYS A 188 -22.94 6.17 -0.78
C CYS A 188 -23.56 7.49 -1.22
N SER A 189 -23.14 8.62 -0.65
CA SER A 189 -23.80 9.90 -0.85
C SER A 189 -23.61 10.39 -2.28
N GLY A 190 -24.69 10.81 -2.93
CA GLY A 190 -24.65 11.48 -4.24
C GLY A 190 -24.97 10.61 -5.47
N ASN A 191 -25.37 9.34 -5.30
CA ASN A 191 -25.87 8.52 -6.43
C ASN A 191 -26.92 7.49 -5.99
N SER A 192 -28.08 7.51 -6.65
CA SER A 192 -29.26 6.68 -6.33
C SER A 192 -29.08 5.17 -6.58
N LYS A 193 -27.99 4.76 -7.24
CA LYS A 193 -27.64 3.35 -7.48
C LYS A 193 -26.97 2.69 -6.28
N PHE A 194 -26.49 3.49 -5.31
CA PHE A 194 -25.86 3.00 -4.10
C PHE A 194 -26.86 2.88 -2.95
N VAL A 195 -26.67 1.85 -2.12
CA VAL A 195 -27.52 1.52 -1.00
C VAL A 195 -26.64 1.30 0.23
N CYS A 196 -26.99 2.00 1.31
CA CYS A 196 -26.40 1.83 2.62
C CYS A 196 -26.90 0.51 3.25
N LEU A 197 -26.06 -0.53 3.27
CA LEU A 197 -26.39 -1.80 3.90
C LEU A 197 -26.00 -1.79 5.37
N ASN A 198 -26.96 -2.16 6.24
CA ASN A 198 -26.77 -2.35 7.67
C ASN A 198 -26.11 -1.14 8.40
N LYS A 199 -26.22 0.06 7.82
CA LYS A 199 -25.56 1.29 8.30
C LYS A 199 -24.02 1.17 8.35
N GLN A 200 -23.43 0.24 7.62
CA GLN A 200 -22.01 -0.12 7.72
C GLN A 200 -21.29 -0.09 6.38
N ASP A 201 -21.92 -0.59 5.32
CA ASP A 201 -21.27 -0.78 4.04
C ASP A 201 -22.05 -0.09 2.92
N CYS A 202 -21.30 0.44 1.96
CA CYS A 202 -21.88 1.00 0.75
C CYS A 202 -21.94 -0.05 -0.35
N ALA A 203 -23.14 -0.40 -0.80
CA ALA A 203 -23.36 -1.43 -1.79
C ALA A 203 -24.04 -0.89 -3.05
N ILE A 204 -23.89 -1.62 -4.14
CA ILE A 204 -24.56 -1.41 -5.41
C ILE A 204 -25.56 -2.54 -5.60
N ARG A 205 -26.68 -2.30 -6.27
CA ARG A 205 -27.58 -3.38 -6.67
C ARG A 205 -26.89 -4.29 -7.68
N THR A 206 -26.90 -5.60 -7.44
CA THR A 206 -26.25 -6.61 -8.31
C THR A 206 -26.75 -6.55 -9.75
N SER A 207 -28.02 -6.17 -9.97
CA SER A 207 -28.59 -5.98 -11.32
C SER A 207 -27.98 -4.82 -12.11
N SER A 208 -27.34 -3.86 -11.44
CA SER A 208 -26.67 -2.73 -12.11
C SER A 208 -25.27 -3.09 -12.64
N CYS A 209 -24.74 -4.25 -12.27
CA CYS A 209 -23.40 -4.69 -12.64
C CYS A 209 -23.32 -5.23 -14.08
N LYS A 210 -22.22 -4.96 -14.78
CA LYS A 210 -21.95 -5.45 -16.14
C LYS A 210 -22.05 -6.97 -16.27
N SER A 211 -21.61 -7.71 -15.24
CA SER A 211 -21.74 -9.18 -15.17
C SER A 211 -23.19 -9.68 -15.19
N ARG A 212 -24.16 -8.80 -14.90
CA ARG A 212 -25.61 -9.06 -14.88
C ARG A 212 -26.36 -8.21 -15.91
N ARG A 213 -25.71 -7.84 -17.01
CA ARG A 213 -26.26 -7.00 -18.11
C ARG A 213 -26.58 -5.54 -17.71
N GLY A 214 -26.05 -5.08 -16.58
CA GLY A 214 -26.08 -3.67 -16.19
C GLY A 214 -24.95 -2.86 -16.84
N SER A 215 -24.87 -1.57 -16.49
CA SER A 215 -23.88 -0.63 -17.06
C SER A 215 -22.68 -0.32 -16.15
N VAL A 216 -22.73 -0.72 -14.88
CA VAL A 216 -21.71 -0.37 -13.87
C VAL A 216 -20.67 -1.48 -13.75
N ASP A 217 -19.39 -1.12 -13.70
CA ASP A 217 -18.34 -2.07 -13.34
C ASP A 217 -18.37 -2.32 -11.83
N CYS A 218 -18.54 -3.59 -11.46
CA CYS A 218 -18.63 -4.03 -10.07
C CYS A 218 -17.41 -4.85 -9.64
N SER A 219 -16.28 -4.67 -10.32
CA SER A 219 -15.00 -5.24 -9.90
C SER A 219 -14.67 -4.80 -8.47
N LEU A 220 -14.11 -5.72 -7.68
CA LEU A 220 -13.80 -5.46 -6.28
C LEU A 220 -12.46 -4.72 -6.19
N GLY A 221 -12.48 -3.52 -5.63
CA GLY A 221 -11.29 -2.75 -5.27
C GLY A 221 -10.98 -2.89 -3.78
N ILE A 222 -9.75 -3.25 -3.45
CA ILE A 222 -9.28 -3.43 -2.08
C ILE A 222 -8.05 -2.56 -1.86
N GLN A 223 -8.22 -1.49 -1.09
CA GLN A 223 -7.12 -0.63 -0.67
C GLN A 223 -6.40 -1.26 0.51
N LEU A 224 -5.06 -1.29 0.47
CA LEU A 224 -4.26 -1.77 1.59
C LEU A 224 -3.80 -0.62 2.48
N ALA A 225 -3.84 -0.84 3.78
CA ALA A 225 -3.18 0.00 4.76
C ALA A 225 -2.28 -0.88 5.66
N PHE A 226 -1.10 -0.37 5.98
CA PHE A 226 -0.12 -1.06 6.81
C PHE A 226 -0.04 -0.35 8.17
N SER A 227 -0.13 -1.14 9.23
CA SER A 227 0.11 -0.69 10.60
C SER A 227 1.27 -1.48 11.16
N ALA A 228 2.32 -0.79 11.62
CA ALA A 228 3.47 -1.43 12.23
C ALA A 228 3.84 -0.76 13.55
N VAL A 229 4.11 -1.58 14.57
CA VAL A 229 4.64 -1.11 15.85
C VAL A 229 6.15 -1.38 15.91
N LYS A 230 6.95 -0.31 15.97
CA LYS A 230 8.39 -0.40 16.31
C LYS A 230 8.54 -0.05 17.79
N ASN A 231 9.36 -0.82 18.52
CA ASN A 231 9.48 -0.68 19.98
C ASN A 231 9.81 0.76 20.44
N LYS A 232 9.15 1.11 21.56
CA LYS A 232 9.09 2.37 22.35
C LYS A 232 8.52 3.59 21.60
N ASN A 233 7.19 3.70 21.71
CA ASN A 233 6.36 4.90 21.56
C ASN A 233 5.91 5.35 20.17
N ASN A 234 6.22 4.63 19.08
CA ASN A 234 5.79 5.04 17.74
C ASN A 234 5.00 3.92 17.03
N VAL A 235 3.67 4.06 17.00
CA VAL A 235 2.80 3.33 16.06
C VAL A 235 2.79 4.14 14.76
N TRP A 236 3.36 3.60 13.69
CA TRP A 236 3.08 4.15 12.36
C TRP A 236 1.83 3.41 11.87
N ILE A 237 0.66 3.97 12.20
CA ILE A 237 -0.47 3.83 11.29
C ILE A 237 -0.06 4.74 10.14
N ILE A 238 0.31 4.19 8.98
CA ILE A 238 0.21 4.99 7.77
C ILE A 238 -1.30 5.10 7.59
N PRO A 239 -1.95 6.25 7.92
CA PRO A 239 -3.37 6.36 7.65
C PRO A 239 -3.54 6.02 6.16
N PRO A 240 -4.59 5.27 5.77
CA PRO A 240 -5.00 5.33 4.37
C PRO A 240 -5.14 6.82 4.08
N MET A 241 -4.22 7.33 3.26
CA MET A 241 -4.03 8.75 3.08
C MET A 241 -5.40 9.42 3.00
N GLN A 242 -5.62 10.45 3.79
CA GLN A 242 -6.82 11.30 3.78
C GLN A 242 -6.99 12.07 2.45
N TRP A 243 -6.25 11.64 1.42
CA TRP A 243 -6.13 12.14 0.08
C TRP A 243 -6.03 11.00 -0.94
N ALA A 244 -6.68 9.85 -0.69
CA ALA A 244 -7.42 9.26 -1.79
C ALA A 244 -8.51 10.28 -2.15
N VAL A 245 -8.09 11.31 -2.92
CA VAL A 245 -8.97 12.09 -3.76
C VAL A 245 -9.89 11.06 -4.36
N SER A 246 -11.17 11.18 -4.03
CA SER A 246 -12.25 10.61 -4.80
C SER A 246 -11.97 11.01 -6.24
N LEU A 247 -11.22 10.19 -6.98
CA LEU A 247 -11.18 10.22 -8.42
C LEU A 247 -12.57 9.77 -8.81
N LYS A 248 -13.50 10.73 -8.80
CA LYS A 248 -14.61 10.77 -9.74
C LYS A 248 -13.96 10.68 -11.10
N THR A 249 -13.71 9.47 -11.58
CA THR A 249 -13.67 9.24 -13.01
C THR A 249 -15.09 9.50 -13.47
N ASN A 250 -15.31 10.72 -13.97
CA ASN A 250 -16.42 10.97 -14.87
C ASN A 250 -16.20 10.03 -16.06
N VAL A 251 -16.85 8.86 -16.01
CA VAL A 251 -17.09 8.08 -17.21
C VAL A 251 -18.31 8.74 -17.85
N ALA A 252 -18.04 9.55 -18.87
CA ALA A 252 -19.03 9.90 -19.88
C ALA A 252 -19.44 8.64 -20.64
#